data_AF-A0A9E1BD80-F1
#
_entry.id   AF-A0A9E1BD80-F1
#
_cell.length_a   1.000
_cell.length_b   1.000
_cell.length_c   1.000
_cell.angle_alpha   90.00
_cell.angle_beta   90.00
_cell.angle_gamma   90.00
#
_symmetry.space_group_name_H-M   'P 1'
#
loop_
_entity.id
_entity.type
_entity.pdbx_description
1 polymer ?
#
loop_
_entity_poly.entity_id
_entity_poly.type
_entity_poly.pdbx_seq_one_letter_code
_entity_poly.pdbx_strand_id
1 'polypeptide(L)'
;MISDYDLLDLSAIFVLMRYDISNENNIIILTKVIDVLSKGDTYYIDNQIRIALASLSYLDKEAWEFVYHNNVYVTYRFLENKIIYSILVQSCIAVKEALANDELEKAYDLFDCIHCLPEIIADNKLKIPKNYWKTHVSIYRKKWDKMFLINEEKLYLR
;
A
#
# COMPACT_ATOMS: atom_id res chain seq x y z
N MET A 1 -0.42 -5.87 13.78
CA MET A 1 -1.44 -6.47 12.91
C MET A 1 -2.03 -5.37 12.04
N ILE A 2 -2.50 -5.68 10.83
CA ILE A 2 -3.19 -4.76 9.92
C ILE A 2 -4.65 -5.18 9.81
N SER A 3 -5.58 -4.24 9.95
CA SER A 3 -7.01 -4.44 9.76
C SER A 3 -7.44 -4.19 8.32
N ASP A 4 -8.67 -4.58 7.99
CA ASP A 4 -9.32 -4.18 6.73
C ASP A 4 -9.46 -2.66 6.59
N TYR A 5 -9.63 -1.91 7.69
CA TYR A 5 -9.66 -0.45 7.63
C TYR A 5 -8.30 0.17 7.31
N ASP A 6 -7.21 -0.39 7.83
CA ASP A 6 -5.86 0.03 7.43
C ASP A 6 -5.59 -0.23 5.95
N LEU A 7 -6.14 -1.31 5.39
CA LEU A 7 -6.05 -1.56 3.95
C LEU A 7 -6.80 -0.48 3.14
N LEU A 8 -7.95 -0.02 3.61
CA LEU A 8 -8.66 1.09 2.97
C LEU A 8 -7.87 2.40 3.06
N ASP A 9 -7.28 2.70 4.22
CA ASP A 9 -6.39 3.85 4.37
C ASP A 9 -5.18 3.75 3.41
N LEU A 10 -4.61 2.55 3.24
CA LEU A 10 -3.52 2.30 2.29
C LEU A 10 -3.94 2.53 0.84
N SER A 11 -5.16 2.15 0.46
CA SER A 11 -5.68 2.43 -0.89
C SER A 11 -5.82 3.94 -1.12
N ALA A 12 -6.36 4.68 -0.13
CA ALA A 12 -6.48 6.13 -0.21
C ALA A 12 -5.10 6.81 -0.36
N ILE A 13 -4.09 6.36 0.39
CA ILE A 13 -2.71 6.82 0.24
C ILE A 13 -2.22 6.64 -1.19
N PHE A 14 -2.38 5.45 -1.76
CA PHE A 14 -1.91 5.15 -3.12
C PHE A 14 -2.62 5.99 -4.19
N VAL A 15 -3.93 6.24 -4.04
CA VAL A 15 -4.68 7.11 -4.95
C VAL A 15 -4.18 8.55 -4.88
N LEU A 16 -3.96 9.10 -3.68
CA LEU A 16 -3.46 10.47 -3.51
C LEU A 16 -2.03 10.65 -4.05
N MET A 17 -1.14 9.70 -3.76
CA MET A 17 0.22 9.72 -4.31
C MET A 17 0.23 9.62 -5.84
N ARG A 18 -0.66 8.80 -6.41
CA ARG A 18 -0.81 8.72 -7.86
C ARG A 18 -1.30 10.04 -8.43
N TYR A 19 -2.22 10.73 -7.76
CA TYR A 19 -2.74 12.03 -8.22
C TYR A 19 -1.63 13.09 -8.26
N ASP A 20 -0.77 13.15 -7.25
CA ASP A 20 0.38 14.06 -7.17
C ASP A 20 1.70 13.26 -7.04
N ILE A 21 2.12 12.64 -8.15
CA ILE A 21 3.30 11.74 -8.17
C ILE A 21 4.59 12.47 -7.81
N SER A 22 4.68 13.74 -8.19
CA SER A 22 5.85 14.59 -8.05
C SER A 22 5.98 15.19 -6.65
N ASN A 23 5.05 14.89 -5.74
CA ASN A 23 5.12 15.37 -4.37
C ASN A 23 6.40 14.85 -3.70
N GLU A 24 7.24 15.79 -3.28
CA GLU A 24 8.53 15.51 -2.62
C GLU A 24 8.36 14.68 -1.32
N ASN A 25 7.17 14.72 -0.71
CA ASN A 25 6.88 14.00 0.52
C ASN A 25 6.49 12.53 0.29
N ASN A 26 6.23 12.10 -0.94
CA ASN A 26 5.76 10.73 -1.24
C ASN A 26 6.72 9.66 -0.70
N ILE A 27 8.03 9.89 -0.80
CA ILE A 27 9.06 8.98 -0.28
C ILE A 27 8.99 8.87 1.26
N ILE A 28 8.74 9.97 1.96
CA ILE A 28 8.66 10.00 3.43
C ILE A 28 7.37 9.32 3.89
N ILE A 29 6.25 9.60 3.22
CA ILE A 29 4.96 8.96 3.51
C ILE A 29 5.06 7.44 3.28
N LEU A 30 5.62 6.98 2.17
CA LEU A 30 5.86 5.55 1.91
C LEU A 30 6.74 4.92 2.98
N THR A 31 7.74 5.64 3.49
CA THR A 31 8.58 5.15 4.58
C THR A 31 7.77 4.91 5.86
N LYS A 32 6.89 5.85 6.25
CA LYS A 32 5.98 5.66 7.39
C LYS A 32 5.03 4.49 7.20
N VAL A 33 4.50 4.31 5.99
CA VAL A 33 3.63 3.18 5.66
C VAL A 33 4.37 1.86 5.75
N ILE A 34 5.58 1.77 5.19
CA ILE A 34 6.44 0.59 5.28
C ILE A 34 6.73 0.25 6.74
N ASP A 35 7.03 1.24 7.59
CA ASP A 35 7.28 1.03 9.01
C ASP A 35 6.05 0.42 9.72
N VAL A 36 4.84 0.88 9.40
CA VAL A 36 3.59 0.31 9.95
C VAL A 36 3.38 -1.12 9.46
N LEU A 37 3.50 -1.36 8.15
CA LEU A 37 3.33 -2.70 7.56
C LEU A 37 4.37 -3.70 8.08
N SER A 38 5.62 -3.25 8.29
CA SER A 38 6.73 -4.10 8.72
C SER A 38 6.65 -4.52 10.19
N LYS A 39 5.82 -3.85 11.01
CA LYS A 39 5.50 -4.31 12.37
C LYS A 39 4.73 -5.63 12.40
N GLY A 40 4.17 -6.06 11.27
CA GLY A 40 3.58 -7.39 11.09
C GLY A 40 2.51 -7.73 12.13
N ASP A 41 2.65 -8.88 12.77
CA ASP A 41 1.66 -9.50 13.67
C ASP A 41 1.76 -9.03 15.14
N THR A 42 2.22 -7.81 15.36
CA THR A 42 2.24 -7.17 16.70
C THR A 42 0.86 -6.69 17.14
N TYR A 43 0.71 -6.22 18.40
CA TYR A 43 -0.54 -5.67 18.91
C TYR A 43 -1.14 -4.61 17.97
N TYR A 44 -2.42 -4.75 17.65
CA TYR A 44 -3.15 -3.81 16.79
C TYR A 44 -3.40 -2.48 17.50
N ILE A 45 -3.23 -1.37 16.77
CA ILE A 45 -3.59 -0.03 17.23
C ILE A 45 -4.56 0.55 16.21
N ASP A 46 -5.71 1.04 16.69
CA ASP A 46 -6.69 1.71 15.86
C ASP A 46 -6.08 2.90 15.12
N ASN A 47 -6.44 3.06 13.84
CA ASN A 47 -6.01 4.18 13.00
C ASN A 47 -4.47 4.28 12.89
N GLN A 48 -3.70 3.20 13.06
CA GLN A 48 -2.23 3.23 13.09
C GLN A 48 -1.58 3.87 11.86
N ILE A 49 -2.15 3.69 10.66
CA ILE A 49 -1.65 4.35 9.44
C ILE A 49 -1.90 5.86 9.55
N ARG A 50 -3.11 6.28 9.91
CA ARG A 50 -3.47 7.69 10.10
C ARG A 50 -2.60 8.35 11.17
N ILE A 51 -2.42 7.71 12.32
CA ILE A 51 -1.54 8.20 13.39
C ILE A 51 -0.10 8.37 12.88
N ALA A 52 0.41 7.40 12.11
CA ALA A 52 1.74 7.50 11.54
C ALA A 52 1.88 8.69 10.57
N LEU A 53 0.86 8.96 9.74
CA LEU A 53 0.87 10.07 8.79
C LEU A 53 0.55 11.43 9.42
N ALA A 54 -0.33 11.49 10.42
CA ALA A 54 -0.68 12.70 11.15
C ALA A 54 0.53 13.30 11.88
N SER A 55 1.56 12.50 12.14
CA SER A 55 2.85 12.96 12.68
C SER A 55 3.66 13.83 11.71
N LEU A 56 3.28 13.89 10.42
CA LEU A 56 3.91 14.72 9.40
C LEU A 56 3.25 16.09 9.37
N SER A 57 3.89 17.10 9.96
CA SER A 57 3.32 18.45 10.10
C SER A 57 3.10 19.21 8.79
N TYR A 58 3.75 18.76 7.71
CA TYR A 58 3.69 19.37 6.37
C TYR A 58 2.69 18.68 5.43
N LEU A 59 1.96 17.66 5.90
CA LEU A 59 0.95 16.99 5.08
C LEU A 59 -0.21 17.96 4.80
N ASP A 60 -0.61 18.06 3.53
CA ASP A 60 -1.72 18.93 3.13
C ASP A 60 -3.02 18.47 3.80
N LYS A 61 -3.63 19.34 4.59
CA LYS A 61 -4.82 19.00 5.39
C LYS A 61 -6.08 18.79 4.58
N GLU A 62 -6.19 19.45 3.43
CA GLU A 62 -7.36 19.33 2.56
C GLU A 62 -7.26 18.05 1.73
N ALA A 63 -6.11 17.80 1.11
CA ALA A 63 -5.89 16.58 0.32
C ALA A 63 -5.84 15.31 1.17
N TRP A 64 -5.30 15.38 2.39
CA TRP A 64 -5.13 14.25 3.30
C TRP A 64 -6.12 14.28 4.47
N GLU A 65 -7.29 14.87 4.30
CA GLU A 65 -8.27 15.08 5.37
C GLU A 65 -8.54 13.81 6.20
N PHE A 66 -8.64 12.64 5.54
CA PHE A 66 -8.91 11.35 6.21
C PHE A 66 -7.88 10.99 7.28
N VAL A 67 -6.63 11.45 7.17
CA VAL A 67 -5.55 11.22 8.14
C VAL A 67 -5.88 11.89 9.49
N TYR A 68 -6.64 12.97 9.49
CA TYR A 68 -6.98 13.75 10.68
C TYR A 68 -8.28 13.33 11.34
N HIS A 69 -8.94 12.30 10.82
CA HIS A 69 -10.17 11.74 11.38
C HIS A 69 -9.88 10.40 12.03
N ASN A 70 -10.16 10.26 13.32
CA ASN A 70 -10.10 8.97 14.01
C ASN A 70 -11.45 8.28 13.88
N ASN A 71 -11.44 7.09 13.29
CA ASN A 71 -12.63 6.27 13.22
C ASN A 71 -12.70 5.34 14.44
N VAL A 72 -13.92 5.11 14.91
CA VAL A 72 -14.23 4.12 15.95
C VAL A 72 -14.92 2.95 15.26
N TYR A 73 -14.29 1.79 15.31
CA TYR A 73 -14.82 0.57 14.70
C TYR A 73 -15.30 -0.40 15.76
N VAL A 74 -16.35 -1.16 15.43
CA VAL A 74 -16.96 -2.13 16.36
C VAL A 74 -16.47 -3.56 16.08
N THR A 75 -16.05 -3.83 14.85
CA THR A 75 -15.63 -5.16 14.38
C THR A 75 -14.47 -5.01 13.42
N TYR A 76 -13.51 -5.94 13.47
CA TYR A 76 -12.30 -5.92 12.64
C TYR A 76 -12.12 -7.25 11.93
N ARG A 77 -11.56 -7.20 10.72
CA ARG A 77 -10.94 -8.38 10.09
C ARG A 77 -9.44 -8.12 10.00
N PHE A 78 -8.65 -9.02 10.58
CA PHE A 78 -7.20 -8.86 10.63
C PHE A 78 -6.50 -9.70 9.59
N LEU A 79 -5.58 -9.08 8.86
CA LEU A 79 -4.71 -9.75 7.91
C LEU A 79 -3.71 -10.63 8.68
N GLU A 80 -3.86 -11.95 8.57
CA GLU A 80 -2.95 -12.92 9.20
C GLU A 80 -1.86 -13.41 8.23
N ASN A 81 -2.12 -13.35 6.92
CA ASN A 81 -1.23 -13.92 5.92
C ASN A 81 0.02 -13.06 5.72
N LYS A 82 1.15 -13.50 6.31
CA LYS A 82 2.46 -12.86 6.23
C LYS A 82 2.97 -12.62 4.80
N ILE A 83 2.55 -13.44 3.84
CA ILE A 83 2.93 -13.25 2.43
C ILE A 83 2.26 -12.00 1.86
N ILE A 84 1.01 -11.72 2.24
CA ILE A 84 0.33 -10.48 1.83
C ILE A 84 1.03 -9.25 2.42
N TYR A 85 1.51 -9.30 3.66
CA TYR A 85 2.36 -8.23 4.21
C TYR A 85 3.60 -8.02 3.36
N SER A 86 4.30 -9.10 3.00
CA SER A 86 5.48 -9.03 2.13
C SER A 86 5.13 -8.37 0.79
N ILE A 87 4.01 -8.73 0.18
CA ILE A 87 3.55 -8.14 -1.09
C ILE A 87 3.32 -6.64 -0.95
N LEU A 88 2.63 -6.19 0.09
CA LEU A 88 2.35 -4.77 0.32
C LEU A 88 3.64 -3.98 0.59
N VAL A 89 4.54 -4.51 1.42
CA VAL A 89 5.84 -3.89 1.72
C VAL A 89 6.70 -3.78 0.47
N GLN A 90 6.88 -4.87 -0.29
CA GLN A 90 7.69 -4.87 -1.52
C GLN A 90 7.11 -3.94 -2.59
N SER A 91 5.77 -3.83 -2.66
CA SER A 91 5.12 -2.86 -3.55
C SER A 91 5.46 -1.41 -3.16
N CYS A 92 5.40 -1.08 -1.87
CA CYS A 92 5.77 0.25 -1.38
C CYS A 92 7.25 0.56 -1.61
N ILE A 93 8.14 -0.43 -1.42
CA ILE A 93 9.58 -0.30 -1.66
C ILE A 93 9.84 -0.02 -3.16
N ALA A 94 9.23 -0.78 -4.06
CA ALA A 94 9.41 -0.59 -5.50
C ALA A 94 8.98 0.81 -5.97
N VAL A 95 7.86 1.32 -5.43
CA VAL A 95 7.41 2.69 -5.72
C VAL A 95 8.39 3.71 -5.17
N LYS A 96 8.81 3.55 -3.91
CA LYS A 96 9.77 4.44 -3.27
C LYS A 96 11.09 4.51 -4.04
N GLU A 97 11.58 3.37 -4.54
CA GLU A 97 12.78 3.31 -5.38
C GLU A 97 12.60 4.02 -6.73
N ALA A 98 11.46 3.82 -7.40
CA ALA A 98 11.16 4.52 -8.65
C ALA A 98 11.11 6.04 -8.45
N LEU A 99 10.47 6.51 -7.37
CA LEU A 99 10.43 7.94 -7.03
C LEU A 99 11.82 8.48 -6.67
N ALA A 100 12.63 7.74 -5.91
CA ALA A 100 13.98 8.16 -5.53
C ALA A 100 14.93 8.27 -6.74
N ASN A 101 14.68 7.50 -7.79
CA ASN A 101 15.43 7.54 -9.04
C ASN A 101 14.84 8.51 -10.08
N ASP A 102 13.83 9.31 -9.70
CA ASP A 102 13.10 10.22 -10.60
C ASP A 102 12.44 9.51 -11.81
N GLU A 103 12.12 8.22 -11.67
CA GLU A 103 11.47 7.41 -12.70
C GLU A 103 9.94 7.57 -12.64
N LEU A 104 9.45 8.81 -12.82
CA LEU A 104 8.03 9.16 -12.57
C LEU A 104 7.03 8.35 -13.39
N GLU A 105 7.32 8.05 -14.67
CA GLU A 105 6.45 7.22 -15.52
C GLU A 105 6.31 5.79 -14.97
N LYS A 106 7.42 5.23 -14.51
CA LYS A 106 7.43 3.90 -13.88
C LYS A 106 6.71 3.93 -12.54
N ALA A 107 6.85 5.01 -11.76
CA ALA A 107 6.11 5.18 -10.51
C ALA A 107 4.59 5.27 -10.76
N TYR A 108 4.16 5.99 -11.81
CA TYR A 108 2.76 6.01 -12.25
C TYR A 108 2.24 4.61 -12.58
N ASP A 109 2.96 3.87 -13.43
CA ASP A 109 2.55 2.51 -13.81
C ASP A 109 2.59 1.53 -12.64
N LEU A 110 3.50 1.73 -11.68
CA LEU A 110 3.52 0.99 -10.41
C LEU A 110 2.26 1.29 -9.59
N PHE A 111 1.87 2.56 -9.45
CA PHE A 111 0.62 2.89 -8.76
C PHE A 111 -0.60 2.33 -9.50
N ASP A 112 -0.66 2.40 -10.83
CA ASP A 112 -1.72 1.75 -11.62
C ASP A 112 -1.82 0.23 -11.36
N CYS A 113 -0.68 -0.40 -11.10
CA CYS A 113 -0.61 -1.81 -10.72
C CYS A 113 -1.17 -2.05 -9.30
N ILE A 114 -0.84 -1.20 -8.32
CA ILE A 114 -1.04 -1.53 -6.89
C ILE A 114 -2.14 -0.75 -6.15
N HIS A 115 -2.64 0.37 -6.68
CA HIS A 115 -3.53 1.28 -5.91
C HIS A 115 -4.84 0.61 -5.44
N CYS A 116 -5.40 -0.29 -6.24
CA CYS A 116 -6.58 -1.08 -5.88
C CYS A 116 -6.27 -2.31 -5.02
N LEU A 117 -5.00 -2.73 -4.90
CA LEU A 117 -4.66 -3.98 -4.22
C LEU A 117 -5.14 -4.01 -2.75
N PRO A 118 -4.93 -2.95 -1.93
CA PRO A 118 -5.38 -2.98 -0.55
C PRO A 118 -6.90 -3.13 -0.42
N GLU A 119 -7.67 -2.39 -1.22
CA GLU A 119 -9.13 -2.48 -1.27
C GLU A 119 -9.59 -3.88 -1.72
N ILE A 120 -8.99 -4.44 -2.78
CA ILE A 120 -9.25 -5.80 -3.25
C ILE A 120 -9.03 -6.83 -2.13
N ILE A 121 -7.98 -6.67 -1.32
CA ILE A 121 -7.71 -7.57 -0.19
C ILE A 121 -8.81 -7.42 0.87
N ALA A 122 -9.18 -6.19 1.24
CA ALA A 122 -10.22 -5.91 2.23
C ALA A 122 -11.58 -6.51 1.82
N ASP A 123 -11.97 -6.37 0.56
CA ASP A 123 -13.25 -6.84 0.04
C ASP A 123 -13.27 -8.36 -0.16
N ASN A 124 -12.16 -8.95 -0.59
CA ASN A 124 -12.08 -10.36 -0.93
C ASN A 124 -11.63 -11.24 0.26
N LYS A 125 -12.18 -10.98 1.45
CA LYS A 125 -11.91 -11.75 2.69
C LYS A 125 -10.42 -11.88 3.02
N LEU A 126 -9.68 -10.78 2.89
CA LEU A 126 -8.25 -10.70 3.17
C LEU A 126 -7.40 -11.61 2.27
N LYS A 127 -7.82 -11.76 1.01
CA LYS A 127 -7.13 -12.57 0.00
C LYS A 127 -6.98 -11.82 -1.30
N ILE A 128 -5.82 -11.97 -1.93
CA ILE A 128 -5.57 -11.52 -3.29
C ILE A 128 -6.18 -12.53 -4.28
N PRO A 129 -7.12 -12.13 -5.15
CA PRO A 129 -7.68 -13.02 -6.17
C PRO A 129 -6.64 -13.32 -7.25
N LYS A 130 -6.68 -14.54 -7.81
CA LYS A 130 -5.76 -14.96 -8.90
C LYS A 130 -5.76 -14.02 -10.11
N ASN A 131 -6.89 -13.36 -10.36
CA ASN A 131 -7.02 -12.44 -11.49
C ASN A 131 -6.18 -11.16 -11.33
N TYR A 132 -5.94 -10.69 -10.10
CA TYR A 132 -5.12 -9.50 -9.84
C TYR A 132 -3.74 -9.59 -10.50
N TRP A 133 -3.10 -10.76 -10.36
CA TRP A 133 -1.78 -11.04 -10.95
C TRP A 133 -1.80 -10.97 -12.49
N LYS A 134 -2.91 -11.37 -13.10
CA LYS A 134 -3.08 -11.37 -14.57
C LYS A 134 -3.42 -10.00 -15.12
N THR A 135 -4.26 -9.22 -14.43
CA THR A 135 -4.77 -7.95 -14.96
C THR A 135 -3.92 -6.75 -14.59
N HIS A 136 -3.34 -6.71 -13.39
CA HIS A 136 -2.55 -5.57 -12.94
C HIS A 136 -1.04 -5.87 -13.05
N VAL A 137 -0.58 -6.89 -12.31
CA VAL A 137 0.85 -7.18 -12.18
C VAL A 137 1.50 -7.59 -13.51
N SER A 138 0.79 -8.36 -14.35
CA SER A 138 1.34 -8.80 -15.64
C SER A 138 1.62 -7.65 -16.60
N ILE A 139 0.84 -6.56 -16.54
CA ILE A 139 1.01 -5.39 -17.41
C ILE A 139 2.29 -4.66 -17.01
N TYR A 140 2.44 -4.38 -15.71
CA TYR A 140 3.65 -3.74 -15.18
C TYR A 140 4.91 -4.56 -15.47
N ARG A 141 4.87 -5.88 -15.23
CA ARG A 141 6.01 -6.78 -15.46
C ARG A 141 6.49 -6.81 -16.90
N LYS A 142 5.57 -6.67 -17.87
CA LYS A 142 5.91 -6.67 -19.29
C LYS A 142 6.65 -5.39 -19.69
N LYS A 143 6.27 -4.25 -19.10
CA LYS A 143 6.82 -2.93 -19.44
C LYS A 143 8.13 -2.64 -18.70
N TRP A 144 8.19 -2.90 -17.39
CA TRP A 144 9.26 -2.37 -16.54
C TRP A 144 10.14 -3.44 -15.89
N ASP A 145 9.55 -4.37 -15.12
CA ASP A 145 10.32 -5.36 -14.35
C ASP A 145 9.65 -6.73 -14.36
N LYS A 146 10.22 -7.67 -15.12
CA LYS A 146 9.72 -9.04 -15.24
C LYS A 146 9.75 -9.82 -13.93
N MET A 147 10.55 -9.40 -12.96
CA MET A 147 10.74 -10.08 -11.68
C MET A 147 9.88 -9.50 -10.56
N PHE A 148 9.19 -8.38 -10.79
CA PHE A 148 8.38 -7.70 -9.79
C PHE A 148 7.40 -8.66 -9.10
N LEU A 149 7.51 -8.82 -7.77
CA LEU A 149 6.68 -9.70 -6.93
C LEU A 149 6.62 -11.19 -7.34
N ILE A 150 7.54 -11.68 -8.19
CA ILE A 150 7.43 -13.05 -8.73
C ILE A 150 7.60 -14.13 -7.65
N ASN A 151 8.42 -13.85 -6.64
CA ASN A 151 8.66 -14.78 -5.54
C ASN A 151 7.49 -14.80 -4.57
N GLU A 152 6.97 -13.62 -4.25
CA GLU A 152 5.81 -13.41 -3.40
C GLU A 152 4.56 -14.06 -4.01
N GLU A 153 4.33 -13.88 -5.31
CA GLU A 153 3.22 -14.54 -6.01
C GLU A 153 3.32 -16.07 -5.93
N LYS A 154 4.52 -16.62 -6.20
CA LYS A 154 4.75 -18.08 -6.12
C LYS A 154 4.49 -18.61 -4.71
N LEU A 155 4.92 -17.89 -3.68
CA LEU A 155 4.68 -18.26 -2.30
C LEU A 155 3.19 -18.15 -1.94
N TYR A 156 2.52 -17.11 -2.42
CA TYR A 156 1.11 -16.85 -2.12
C TYR A 156 0.15 -17.85 -2.78
N LEU A 157 0.47 -18.31 -3.99
CA LEU A 157 -0.38 -19.23 -4.76
C LEU A 157 -0.15 -20.72 -4.44
N ARG A 158 0.85 -21.04 -3.62
CA ARG A 158 1.09 -22.40 -3.09
C ARG A 158 0.09 -22.73 -2.00
#